data_AF-A0A1W1GWQ5-F1
#
_entry.id   AF-A0A1W1GWQ5-F1
#
_cell.length_a   1.000
_cell.length_b   1.000
_cell.length_c   1.000
_cell.angle_alpha   90.00
_cell.angle_beta   90.00
_cell.angle_gamma   90.00
#
_symmetry.space_group_name_H-M   'P 1'
#
loop_
_entity.id
_entity.type
_entity.pdbx_description
1 polymer ?
#
loop_
_entity_poly.entity_id
_entity_poly.type
_entity_poly.pdbx_seq_one_letter_code
_entity_poly.pdbx_strand_id
1 'polypeptide(L)'
;MTRYLCTLAVLATLAAATPAMADTLLVDRAREKPAGALPVRGQSMQQVQSQFGAPAEQLQPRGGQKRQWPTIHRWVYPQFTVYFEKQKVIDVVANQADPNEIGPKPPIR
;
A
#
# COMPACT_ATOMS: atom_id res chain seq x y z
N MET A 1 -23.86 -30.09 45.52
CA MET A 1 -24.55 -29.51 44.35
C MET A 1 -23.83 -28.29 43.76
N THR A 2 -23.20 -27.44 44.58
CA THR A 2 -22.46 -26.23 44.15
C THR A 2 -21.33 -26.46 43.15
N ARG A 3 -20.62 -27.61 43.23
CA ARG A 3 -19.51 -27.95 42.30
C ARG A 3 -20.00 -28.20 40.86
N TYR A 4 -21.18 -28.79 40.71
CA TYR A 4 -21.79 -29.07 39.40
C TYR A 4 -22.34 -27.79 38.74
N LEU A 5 -22.83 -26.86 39.55
CA LEU A 5 -23.24 -25.52 39.11
C LEU A 5 -22.05 -24.72 38.58
N CYS A 6 -20.90 -24.77 39.25
CA CYS A 6 -19.69 -24.10 38.75
C CYS A 6 -19.19 -24.71 37.43
N THR A 7 -19.22 -26.03 37.28
CA THR A 7 -18.79 -26.67 36.02
C THR A 7 -19.73 -26.36 34.85
N LEU A 8 -21.05 -26.27 35.08
CA LEU A 8 -22.01 -25.89 34.04
C LEU A 8 -21.82 -24.44 33.60
N ALA A 9 -21.55 -23.54 34.56
CA ALA A 9 -21.31 -22.12 34.26
C ALA A 9 -20.07 -21.92 33.37
N VAL A 10 -18.98 -22.63 33.66
CA VAL A 10 -17.74 -22.56 32.85
C VAL A 10 -17.95 -23.11 31.44
N LEU A 11 -18.71 -24.21 31.29
CA LEU A 11 -19.01 -24.78 29.98
C LEU A 11 -19.87 -23.83 29.13
N ALA A 12 -20.83 -23.16 29.75
CA ALA A 12 -21.70 -22.19 29.07
C ALA A 12 -20.93 -20.95 28.58
N THR A 13 -19.96 -20.45 29.37
CA THR A 13 -19.11 -19.33 28.94
C THR A 13 -18.19 -19.69 27.79
N LEU A 14 -17.69 -20.93 27.74
CA LEU A 14 -16.81 -21.38 26.65
C LEU A 14 -17.57 -21.58 25.34
N ALA A 15 -18.83 -22.01 25.41
CA ALA A 15 -19.72 -22.16 24.25
C ALA A 15 -20.20 -20.82 23.68
N ALA A 16 -20.18 -19.75 24.47
CA ALA A 16 -20.57 -18.40 24.04
C ALA A 16 -19.41 -17.58 23.44
N ALA A 17 -18.21 -18.16 23.28
CA ALA A 17 -17.09 -17.48 22.65
C ALA A 17 -17.35 -17.28 21.15
N THR A 18 -17.64 -16.06 20.74
CA THR A 18 -17.72 -15.70 19.33
C THR A 18 -16.31 -15.63 18.72
N PRO A 19 -16.12 -16.07 17.47
CA PRO A 19 -14.84 -15.89 16.79
C PRO A 19 -14.55 -14.39 16.67
N ALA A 20 -13.36 -13.97 17.10
CA ALA A 20 -12.88 -12.61 16.88
C ALA A 20 -12.66 -12.43 15.36
N MET A 21 -13.47 -11.57 14.73
CA MET A 21 -13.23 -11.11 13.37
C MET A 21 -12.10 -10.07 13.43
N ALA A 22 -10.92 -10.45 12.98
CA ALA A 22 -9.77 -9.54 12.89
C ALA A 22 -9.63 -9.03 11.46
N ASP A 23 -9.33 -7.74 11.32
CA ASP A 23 -8.97 -7.16 10.03
C ASP A 23 -7.60 -7.67 9.59
N THR A 24 -7.50 -8.14 8.35
CA THR A 24 -6.22 -8.51 7.75
C THR A 24 -5.53 -7.24 7.28
N LEU A 25 -4.50 -6.81 8.02
CA LEU A 25 -3.63 -5.71 7.57
C LEU A 25 -2.72 -6.22 6.45
N LEU A 26 -2.86 -5.63 5.27
CA LEU A 26 -2.07 -5.92 4.08
C LEU A 26 -0.71 -5.21 4.16
N VAL A 27 0.04 -5.44 5.25
CA VAL A 27 1.35 -4.82 5.48
C VAL A 27 2.38 -5.31 4.45
N ASP A 28 2.27 -6.58 4.05
CA ASP A 28 3.20 -7.20 3.11
C ASP A 28 3.08 -6.64 1.69
N ARG A 29 1.91 -6.09 1.32
CA ARG A 29 1.67 -5.42 0.02
C ARG A 29 2.67 -4.30 -0.24
N ALA A 30 3.01 -3.50 0.77
CA ALA A 30 3.91 -2.37 0.60
C ALA A 30 5.36 -2.80 0.29
N ARG A 31 5.69 -4.08 0.52
CA ARG A 31 7.02 -4.65 0.25
C ARG A 31 7.08 -5.37 -1.09
N GLU A 32 5.94 -5.70 -1.68
CA GLU A 32 5.87 -6.39 -2.96
C GLU A 32 6.30 -5.43 -4.08
N LYS A 33 7.46 -5.76 -4.67
CA LYS A 33 7.99 -5.03 -5.80
C LYS A 33 7.26 -5.50 -7.07
N PRO A 34 6.87 -4.57 -7.96
CA PRO A 34 6.25 -4.94 -9.22
C PRO A 34 7.17 -5.88 -10.01
N ALA A 35 6.59 -6.89 -10.65
CA ALA A 35 7.34 -7.82 -11.49
C ALA A 35 7.87 -7.07 -12.73
N GLY A 36 9.19 -7.04 -12.93
CA GLY A 36 9.82 -6.47 -14.11
C GLY A 36 11.00 -5.54 -13.81
N ALA A 37 11.53 -4.91 -14.87
CA ALA A 37 12.51 -3.85 -14.71
C ALA A 37 11.83 -2.63 -14.08
N LEU A 38 12.48 -2.02 -13.08
CA LEU A 38 11.96 -0.84 -12.39
C LEU A 38 13.00 0.28 -12.42
N PRO A 39 12.55 1.54 -12.46
CA PRO A 39 13.43 2.67 -12.22
C PRO A 39 14.17 2.52 -10.89
N VAL A 40 15.49 2.73 -10.92
CA VAL A 40 16.30 2.69 -9.70
C VAL A 40 16.33 4.07 -9.06
N ARG A 41 16.33 4.11 -7.72
CA ARG A 41 16.47 5.35 -6.95
C ARG A 41 17.68 6.16 -7.45
N GLY A 42 17.49 7.46 -7.67
CA GLY A 42 18.51 8.37 -8.20
C GLY A 42 18.58 8.49 -9.73
N GLN A 43 17.86 7.66 -10.49
CA GLN A 43 17.69 7.89 -11.94
C GLN A 43 17.00 9.23 -12.20
N SER A 44 17.33 9.90 -13.30
CA SER A 44 16.64 11.13 -13.70
C SER A 44 15.30 10.85 -14.39
N MET A 45 14.38 11.81 -14.36
CA MET A 45 13.13 11.74 -15.12
C MET A 45 13.34 11.40 -16.59
N GLN A 46 14.38 11.98 -17.23
CA GLN A 46 14.72 11.70 -18.62
C GLN A 46 15.21 10.26 -18.82
N GLN A 47 16.01 9.73 -17.90
CA GLN A 47 16.46 8.33 -17.96
C GLN A 47 15.27 7.38 -17.84
N VAL A 48 14.37 7.65 -16.89
CA VAL A 48 13.13 6.87 -16.73
C VAL A 48 12.30 6.92 -18.00
N GLN A 49 12.05 8.11 -18.55
CA GLN A 49 11.27 8.25 -19.78
C GLN A 49 11.94 7.56 -20.98
N SER A 50 13.27 7.55 -21.05
CA SER A 50 14.00 6.85 -22.13
C SER A 50 13.91 5.33 -22.04
N GLN A 51 13.86 4.77 -20.82
CA GLN A 51 13.81 3.33 -20.60
C GLN A 51 12.40 2.76 -20.59
N PHE A 52 11.44 3.51 -20.04
CA PHE A 52 10.06 3.07 -19.80
C PHE A 52 9.03 3.74 -20.71
N GLY A 53 9.44 4.70 -21.53
CA GLY A 53 8.56 5.48 -22.38
C GLY A 53 7.85 6.63 -21.64
N ALA A 54 6.86 7.22 -22.29
CA ALA A 54 6.04 8.25 -21.67
C ALA A 54 5.13 7.62 -20.58
N PRO A 55 4.95 8.30 -19.43
CA PRO A 55 4.02 7.83 -18.41
C PRO A 55 2.57 7.89 -18.91
N ALA A 56 1.74 6.98 -18.43
CA ALA A 56 0.31 6.96 -18.73
C ALA A 56 -0.41 8.18 -18.14
N GLU A 57 0.00 8.61 -16.95
CA GLU A 57 -0.52 9.81 -16.31
C GLU A 57 0.58 10.54 -15.53
N GLN A 58 0.59 11.86 -15.59
CA GLN A 58 1.41 12.70 -14.71
C GLN A 58 0.50 13.38 -13.69
N LEU A 59 0.50 12.88 -12.45
CA LEU A 59 -0.32 13.44 -11.40
C LEU A 59 0.17 14.83 -11.01
N GLN A 60 -0.75 15.65 -10.53
CA GLN A 60 -0.41 16.97 -10.00
C GLN A 60 0.67 16.84 -8.91
N PRO A 61 1.75 17.65 -8.99
CA PRO A 61 2.79 17.64 -7.99
C PRO A 61 2.23 18.04 -6.62
N ARG A 62 2.82 17.49 -5.56
CA ARG A 62 2.43 17.77 -4.17
C ARG A 62 3.64 18.23 -3.37
N GLY A 63 3.41 18.99 -2.31
CA GLY A 63 4.49 19.64 -1.58
C GLY A 63 4.87 20.99 -2.20
N GLY A 64 6.02 21.53 -1.80
CA GLY A 64 6.55 22.81 -2.28
C GLY A 64 6.06 24.04 -1.52
N GLN A 65 5.10 23.92 -0.60
CA GLN A 65 4.57 25.09 0.15
C GLN A 65 5.57 25.65 1.18
N LYS A 66 6.53 24.83 1.61
CA LYS A 66 7.59 25.22 2.55
C LYS A 66 8.91 24.64 2.05
N ARG A 67 10.03 25.29 2.40
CA ARG A 67 11.38 24.81 2.08
C ARG A 67 11.62 23.36 2.54
N GLN A 68 11.05 22.98 3.68
CA GLN A 68 11.16 21.64 4.26
C GLN A 68 10.22 20.59 3.62
N TRP A 69 9.29 21.03 2.77
CA TRP A 69 8.33 20.16 2.08
C TRP A 69 8.69 20.12 0.59
N PRO A 70 9.58 19.21 0.17
CA PRO A 70 10.00 19.15 -1.22
C PRO A 70 8.81 18.88 -2.14
N THR A 71 8.85 19.44 -3.34
CA THR A 71 7.87 19.13 -4.38
C THR A 71 8.12 17.72 -4.91
N ILE A 72 7.10 16.88 -4.82
CA ILE A 72 7.10 15.50 -5.29
C ILE A 72 6.26 15.42 -6.57
N HIS A 73 6.92 15.00 -7.65
CA HIS A 73 6.27 14.66 -8.91
C HIS A 73 5.96 13.17 -8.94
N ARG A 74 4.83 12.80 -9.55
CA ARG A 74 4.36 11.42 -9.58
C ARG A 74 3.94 11.07 -10.99
N TRP A 75 4.58 10.05 -11.55
CA TRP A 75 4.28 9.53 -12.87
C TRP A 75 3.75 8.12 -12.75
N VAL A 76 2.58 7.89 -13.33
CA VAL A 76 1.89 6.60 -13.31
C VAL A 76 2.24 5.85 -14.60
N TYR A 77 2.76 4.65 -14.44
CA TYR A 77 2.88 3.63 -15.48
C TYR A 77 1.83 2.55 -15.22
N PRO A 78 1.53 1.67 -16.19
CA PRO A 78 0.50 0.65 -16.02
C PRO A 78 0.68 -0.21 -14.75
N GLN A 79 1.91 -0.60 -14.42
CA GLN A 79 2.19 -1.52 -13.30
C GLN A 79 2.67 -0.83 -12.01
N PHE A 80 3.20 0.39 -12.11
CA PHE A 80 3.80 1.07 -10.97
C PHE A 80 3.71 2.60 -11.10
N THR A 81 3.86 3.29 -9.98
CA THR A 81 3.98 4.74 -9.91
C THR A 81 5.38 5.12 -9.43
N VAL A 82 6.01 6.03 -10.16
CA VAL A 82 7.35 6.56 -9.86
C VAL A 82 7.22 7.92 -9.19
N TYR A 83 7.91 8.09 -8.07
CA TYR A 83 7.95 9.32 -7.30
C TYR A 83 9.31 9.99 -7.52
N PHE A 84 9.28 11.29 -7.81
CA PHE A 84 10.48 12.07 -8.04
C PHE A 84 10.55 13.29 -7.12
N GLU A 85 11.75 13.55 -6.62
CA GLU A 85 12.14 14.82 -6.01
C GLU A 85 13.25 15.42 -6.86
N LYS A 86 13.19 16.71 -7.20
CA LYS A 86 14.24 17.41 -7.98
C LYS A 86 14.65 16.64 -9.24
N GLN A 87 13.66 16.12 -9.97
CA GLN A 87 13.84 15.33 -11.19
C GLN A 87 14.58 13.99 -11.00
N LYS A 88 14.71 13.50 -9.77
CA LYS A 88 15.38 12.24 -9.42
C LYS A 88 14.40 11.28 -8.76
N VAL A 89 14.46 10.01 -9.14
CA VAL A 89 13.64 8.95 -8.54
C VAL A 89 13.96 8.86 -7.05
N ILE A 90 12.94 8.99 -6.22
CA ILE A 90 13.04 8.77 -4.77
C ILE A 90 12.41 7.44 -4.35
N ASP A 91 11.36 7.01 -5.05
CA ASP A 91 10.64 5.78 -4.74
C ASP A 91 9.84 5.27 -5.95
N VAL A 92 9.55 3.96 -5.96
CA VAL A 92 8.73 3.28 -6.97
C VAL A 92 7.78 2.33 -6.25
N VAL A 93 6.48 2.50 -6.47
CA VAL A 93 5.43 1.73 -5.77
C VAL A 93 4.60 0.96 -6.79
N ALA A 94 4.33 -0.33 -6.53
CA ALA A 94 3.42 -1.12 -7.34
C ALA A 94 1.99 -0.56 -7.26
N ASN A 95 1.29 -0.49 -8.39
CA ASN A 95 -0.11 -0.06 -8.40
C ASN A 95 -1.03 -1.14 -7.81
N GLN A 96 -0.69 -2.42 -8.06
CA GLN A 96 -1.33 -3.61 -7.52
C GLN A 96 -0.24 -4.62 -7.20
N ALA A 97 -0.34 -5.33 -6.08
CA ALA A 97 0.67 -6.32 -5.71
C ALA A 97 0.37 -7.72 -6.25
N ASP A 98 -0.91 -8.06 -6.47
CA ASP A 98 -1.36 -9.25 -7.18
C ASP A 98 -2.47 -8.91 -8.20
N PRO A 99 -2.59 -9.62 -9.33
CA PRO A 99 -3.67 -9.41 -10.31
C PRO A 99 -5.09 -9.55 -9.72
N ASN A 100 -5.27 -10.32 -8.65
CA ASN A 100 -6.56 -10.52 -7.98
C ASN A 100 -6.75 -9.59 -6.77
N GLU A 101 -5.87 -8.61 -6.59
CA GLU A 101 -5.93 -7.70 -5.46
C GLU A 101 -7.14 -6.76 -5.56
N ILE A 102 -8.08 -6.92 -4.62
CA ILE A 102 -9.10 -5.91 -4.34
C ILE A 102 -8.48 -4.96 -3.30
N GLY A 103 -8.24 -3.71 -3.69
CA GLY A 103 -7.64 -2.67 -2.84
C GLY A 103 -8.40 -2.43 -1.53
N PRO A 104 -7.88 -1.56 -0.64
CA PRO A 104 -8.53 -1.31 0.65
C PRO A 104 -9.97 -0.85 0.46
N LYS A 105 -10.87 -1.32 1.35
CA LYS A 105 -12.28 -0.95 1.34
C LYS A 105 -12.41 0.57 1.23
N PRO A 106 -13.16 1.10 0.25
CA PRO A 106 -13.31 2.53 0.11
C PRO A 106 -13.91 3.14 1.39
N PRO A 107 -13.51 4.36 1.75
CA PRO A 107 -14.02 5.01 2.95
C PRO A 107 -15.55 5.11 2.86
N ILE A 108 -16.22 4.67 3.92
CA ILE A 108 -17.65 4.90 4.13
C ILE A 108 -17.84 6.41 4.25
N ARG A 109 -18.66 6.99 3.38
CA ARG A 109 -19.03 8.41 3.43
C ARG A 109 -20.05 8.67 4.52
#